data_AF-A0A0A0D0E7-F1
#
_entry.id   AF-A0A0A0D0E7-F1
#
_cell.length_a   1.000
_cell.length_b   1.000
_cell.length_c   1.000
_cell.angle_alpha   90.00
_cell.angle_beta   90.00
_cell.angle_gamma   90.00
#
_symmetry.space_group_name_H-M   'P 1'
#
loop_
_entity.id
_entity.type
_entity.pdbx_description
1 polymer ?
#
loop_
_entity_poly.entity_id
_entity_poly.type
_entity_poly.pdbx_seq_one_letter_code
_entity_poly.pdbx_strand_id
1 'polypeptide(L)'
;AESALAEAREARVRGEAAVVAAQTAVEGLRTRIAERLDCAPEAVAGLAGLTPESPLPDQEDTARKLDRLNREREGMGPVNLRAEVEIVEIESQHTRLSAEKEDLTAAIAKLRQGINSLNREARERLVASFDVVDGHFRTLFTRLFGGGKAQLSLTDTEDPLEAGLEIFASPPGKKLQHLSLLSGGEQALTAAALIFAVFLTNPAPICVLDEVDAPLDDANVDRLCTLLVELAEGGRTRFLIITHHRMTMARVNRLYGVTMIERGVSQLVSVDLEQAIRHAQPHQQELAV
;
A
#
# COMPACT_ATOMS: atom_id res chain seq x y z
N ALA A 1 -92.51 -4.09 -76.86
CA ALA A 1 -92.40 -2.83 -76.11
C ALA A 1 -91.91 -3.07 -74.68
N GLU A 2 -92.52 -4.00 -73.93
CA GLU A 2 -92.16 -4.28 -72.53
C GLU A 2 -90.73 -4.86 -72.34
N SER A 3 -90.28 -5.77 -73.20
CA SER A 3 -88.91 -6.34 -73.14
C SER A 3 -87.82 -5.27 -73.33
N ALA A 4 -87.99 -4.36 -74.30
CA ALA A 4 -87.03 -3.29 -74.55
C ALA A 4 -86.96 -2.26 -73.41
N LEU A 5 -88.09 -2.01 -72.73
CA LEU A 5 -88.13 -1.16 -71.54
C LEU A 5 -87.43 -1.81 -70.34
N ALA A 6 -87.56 -3.13 -70.18
CA ALA A 6 -86.87 -3.88 -69.14
C ALA A 6 -85.34 -3.89 -69.35
N GLU A 7 -84.87 -4.15 -70.58
CA GLU A 7 -83.44 -4.08 -70.93
C GLU A 7 -82.85 -2.68 -70.72
N ALA A 8 -83.59 -1.62 -71.10
CA ALA A 8 -83.15 -0.24 -70.88
C ALA A 8 -83.06 0.11 -69.38
N ARG A 9 -83.99 -0.39 -68.56
CA ARG A 9 -83.94 -0.22 -67.09
C ARG A 9 -82.76 -0.97 -66.49
N GLU A 10 -82.51 -2.20 -66.92
CA GLU A 10 -81.37 -3.00 -66.45
C GLU A 10 -80.03 -2.38 -66.86
N ALA A 11 -79.92 -1.86 -68.09
CA ALA A 11 -78.75 -1.10 -68.53
C ALA A 11 -78.53 0.17 -67.70
N ARG A 12 -79.61 0.91 -67.37
CA ARG A 12 -79.53 2.07 -66.49
C ARG A 12 -79.06 1.71 -65.09
N VAL A 13 -79.62 0.66 -64.47
CA VAL A 13 -79.20 0.20 -63.14
C VAL A 13 -77.75 -0.27 -63.13
N ARG A 14 -77.30 -0.98 -64.18
CA ARG A 14 -75.88 -1.35 -64.32
C ARG A 14 -74.98 -0.12 -64.47
N GLY A 15 -75.41 0.88 -65.23
CA GLY A 15 -74.69 2.15 -65.36
C GLY A 15 -74.60 2.93 -64.06
N GLU A 16 -75.72 3.05 -63.33
CA GLU A 16 -75.78 3.70 -62.00
C GLU A 16 -74.88 2.97 -61.00
N ALA A 17 -74.91 1.63 -60.97
CA ALA A 17 -74.05 0.83 -60.11
C ALA A 17 -72.55 1.01 -60.46
N ALA A 18 -72.21 1.09 -61.73
CA ALA A 18 -70.83 1.33 -62.17
C ALA A 18 -70.33 2.73 -61.75
N VAL A 19 -71.19 3.76 -61.84
CA VAL A 19 -70.86 5.12 -61.38
C VAL A 19 -70.65 5.15 -59.87
N VAL A 20 -71.54 4.54 -59.10
CA VAL A 20 -71.42 4.48 -57.63
C VAL A 20 -70.16 3.73 -57.20
N ALA A 21 -69.85 2.60 -57.86
CA ALA A 21 -68.63 1.85 -57.61
C ALA A 21 -67.36 2.67 -57.92
N ALA A 22 -67.34 3.40 -59.05
CA ALA A 22 -66.23 4.27 -59.42
C ALA A 22 -66.04 5.43 -58.42
N GLN A 23 -67.13 6.07 -58.00
CA GLN A 23 -67.08 7.13 -56.98
C GLN A 23 -66.52 6.61 -55.65
N THR A 24 -66.95 5.43 -55.24
CA THR A 24 -66.47 4.78 -54.00
C THR A 24 -64.98 4.45 -54.09
N ALA A 25 -64.52 3.97 -55.25
CA ALA A 25 -63.11 3.67 -55.49
C ALA A 25 -62.24 4.94 -55.46
N VAL A 26 -62.71 6.05 -56.06
CA VAL A 26 -62.01 7.33 -56.04
C VAL A 26 -61.88 7.88 -54.61
N GLU A 27 -62.96 7.87 -53.83
CA GLU A 27 -62.90 8.29 -52.43
C GLU A 27 -61.97 7.39 -51.60
N GLY A 28 -62.02 6.07 -51.81
CA GLY A 28 -61.10 5.14 -51.16
C GLY A 28 -59.63 5.41 -51.50
N LEU A 29 -59.33 5.77 -52.74
CA LEU A 29 -57.98 6.17 -53.16
C LEU A 29 -57.56 7.49 -52.52
N ARG A 30 -58.47 8.47 -52.47
CA ARG A 30 -58.22 9.77 -51.85
C ARG A 30 -57.85 9.64 -50.37
N THR A 31 -58.60 8.82 -49.62
CA THR A 31 -58.29 8.54 -48.21
C THR A 31 -56.94 7.87 -48.05
N ARG A 32 -56.62 6.86 -48.88
CA ARG A 32 -55.31 6.18 -48.81
C ARG A 32 -54.14 7.10 -49.13
N ILE A 33 -54.30 8.02 -50.09
CA ILE A 33 -53.28 9.00 -50.45
C ILE A 33 -53.06 9.95 -49.26
N ALA A 34 -54.13 10.45 -48.65
CA ALA A 34 -54.03 11.33 -47.48
C ALA A 34 -53.34 10.62 -46.30
N GLU A 35 -53.71 9.37 -46.00
CA GLU A 35 -53.12 8.64 -44.87
C GLU A 35 -51.65 8.26 -45.07
N ARG A 36 -51.25 7.88 -46.29
CA ARG A 36 -49.90 7.36 -46.55
C ARG A 36 -48.90 8.42 -46.99
N LEU A 37 -49.36 9.47 -47.66
CA LEU A 37 -48.52 10.48 -48.29
C LEU A 37 -48.79 11.90 -47.77
N ASP A 38 -49.76 12.08 -46.86
CA ASP A 38 -50.12 13.36 -46.23
C ASP A 38 -50.38 14.48 -47.25
N CYS A 39 -51.07 14.16 -48.35
CA CYS A 39 -51.33 15.10 -49.44
C CYS A 39 -52.66 14.84 -50.16
N ALA A 40 -53.06 15.79 -51.02
CA ALA A 40 -54.21 15.64 -51.91
C ALA A 40 -53.83 14.89 -53.20
N PRO A 41 -54.77 14.21 -53.89
CA PRO A 41 -54.50 13.44 -55.11
C PRO A 41 -53.75 14.22 -56.20
N GLU A 42 -54.04 15.50 -56.34
CA GLU A 42 -53.44 16.40 -57.33
C GLU A 42 -51.95 16.68 -57.04
N ALA A 43 -51.54 16.58 -55.77
CA ALA A 43 -50.16 16.83 -55.34
C ALA A 43 -49.24 15.60 -55.46
N VAL A 44 -49.80 14.40 -55.67
CA VAL A 44 -49.05 13.13 -55.70
C VAL A 44 -48.00 13.12 -56.82
N ALA A 45 -48.36 13.63 -58.01
CA ALA A 45 -47.43 13.68 -59.14
C ALA A 45 -46.22 14.58 -58.82
N GLY A 46 -46.43 15.71 -58.14
CA GLY A 46 -45.37 16.62 -57.70
C GLY A 46 -44.45 15.99 -56.66
N LEU A 47 -45.01 15.26 -55.68
CA LEU A 47 -44.24 14.49 -54.69
C LEU A 47 -43.38 13.38 -55.33
N ALA A 48 -43.88 12.76 -56.40
CA ALA A 48 -43.14 11.77 -57.18
C ALA A 48 -42.12 12.39 -58.15
N GLY A 49 -42.05 13.72 -58.25
CA GLY A 49 -41.18 14.43 -59.20
C GLY A 49 -41.62 14.26 -60.67
N LEU A 50 -42.88 13.90 -60.92
CA LEU A 50 -43.45 13.69 -62.24
C LEU A 50 -44.19 14.93 -62.71
N THR A 51 -43.95 15.34 -63.96
CA THR A 51 -44.78 16.37 -64.61
C THR A 51 -46.01 15.72 -65.26
N PRO A 52 -47.12 16.45 -65.49
CA PRO A 52 -48.33 15.90 -66.11
C PRO A 52 -48.10 15.25 -67.50
N GLU A 53 -47.01 15.62 -68.16
CA GLU A 53 -46.61 15.14 -69.50
C GLU A 53 -45.58 14.00 -69.45
N SER A 54 -45.05 13.66 -68.26
CA SER A 54 -44.08 12.58 -68.11
C SER A 54 -44.76 11.21 -68.22
N PRO A 55 -44.16 10.23 -68.92
CA PRO A 55 -44.69 8.87 -68.93
C PRO A 55 -44.69 8.31 -67.52
N LEU A 56 -45.79 7.68 -67.12
CA LEU A 56 -45.88 7.01 -65.83
C LEU A 56 -44.86 5.87 -65.79
N PRO A 57 -44.12 5.71 -64.69
CA PRO A 57 -43.19 4.59 -64.52
C PRO A 57 -43.94 3.27 -64.51
N ASP A 58 -43.24 2.20 -64.90
CA ASP A 58 -43.83 0.86 -64.89
C ASP A 58 -44.33 0.49 -63.49
N GLN A 59 -45.57 0.00 -63.43
CA GLN A 59 -46.27 -0.24 -62.17
C GLN A 59 -45.67 -1.42 -61.42
N GLU A 60 -45.24 -2.47 -62.11
CA GLU A 60 -44.65 -3.66 -61.49
C GLU A 60 -43.26 -3.36 -60.91
N ASP A 61 -42.42 -2.67 -61.67
CA ASP A 61 -41.09 -2.28 -61.20
C ASP A 61 -41.15 -1.32 -60.00
N THR A 62 -42.10 -0.38 -60.01
CA THR A 62 -42.32 0.54 -58.89
C THR A 62 -42.80 -0.20 -57.64
N ALA A 63 -43.70 -1.19 -57.79
CA ALA A 63 -44.18 -2.01 -56.68
C ALA A 63 -43.06 -2.87 -56.07
N ARG A 64 -42.23 -3.51 -56.91
CA ARG A 64 -41.06 -4.29 -56.45
C ARG A 64 -40.06 -3.42 -55.70
N LYS A 65 -39.82 -2.19 -56.19
CA LYS A 65 -38.93 -1.22 -55.53
C LYS A 65 -39.48 -0.79 -54.17
N LEU A 66 -40.77 -0.52 -54.08
CA LEU A 66 -41.44 -0.16 -52.83
C LEU A 66 -41.37 -1.29 -51.80
N ASP A 67 -41.64 -2.53 -52.20
CA ASP A 67 -41.56 -3.69 -51.32
C ASP A 67 -40.13 -3.94 -50.81
N ARG A 68 -39.12 -3.78 -51.68
CA ARG A 68 -37.71 -3.85 -51.27
C ARG A 68 -37.38 -2.79 -50.22
N LEU A 69 -37.74 -1.52 -50.48
CA LEU A 69 -37.46 -0.41 -49.56
C LEU A 69 -38.21 -0.56 -48.22
N ASN A 70 -39.45 -1.09 -48.24
CA ASN A 70 -40.18 -1.38 -47.00
C ASN A 70 -39.50 -2.48 -46.18
N ARG A 71 -39.02 -3.55 -46.82
CA ARG A 71 -38.26 -4.62 -46.14
C ARG A 71 -36.94 -4.11 -45.59
N GLU A 72 -36.22 -3.27 -46.33
CA GLU A 72 -34.99 -2.63 -45.86
C GLU A 72 -35.26 -1.75 -44.64
N ARG A 73 -36.32 -0.92 -44.69
CA ARG A 73 -36.76 -0.10 -43.56
C ARG A 73 -37.13 -0.94 -42.33
N GLU A 74 -37.90 -2.00 -42.52
CA GLU A 74 -38.31 -2.91 -41.43
C GLU A 74 -37.10 -3.69 -40.86
N GLY A 75 -36.11 -3.99 -41.70
CA GLY A 75 -34.86 -4.64 -41.31
C GLY A 75 -33.92 -3.78 -40.47
N MET A 76 -34.06 -2.45 -40.47
CA MET A 76 -33.26 -1.56 -39.61
C MET A 76 -33.60 -1.70 -38.12
N GLY A 77 -34.76 -2.28 -37.79
CA GLY A 77 -35.21 -2.45 -36.42
C GLY A 77 -35.58 -1.13 -35.74
N PRO A 78 -35.84 -1.15 -34.42
CA PRO A 78 -36.22 0.04 -33.68
C PRO A 78 -35.05 1.03 -33.59
N VAL A 79 -35.29 2.27 -34.02
CA VAL A 79 -34.30 3.36 -33.95
C VAL A 79 -34.29 3.95 -32.54
N ASN A 80 -33.10 4.05 -31.93
CA ASN A 80 -32.94 4.72 -30.64
C ASN A 80 -32.93 6.25 -30.84
N LEU A 81 -34.06 6.91 -30.60
CA LEU A 81 -34.19 8.35 -30.70
C LEU A 81 -33.36 9.13 -29.65
N ARG A 82 -32.84 8.45 -28.62
CA ARG A 82 -32.00 9.07 -27.58
C ARG A 82 -30.51 8.90 -27.81
N ALA A 83 -30.09 8.20 -28.87
CA ALA A 83 -28.69 7.88 -29.12
C ALA A 83 -27.78 9.12 -29.11
N GLU A 84 -28.24 10.25 -29.66
CA GLU A 84 -27.47 11.49 -29.73
C GLU A 84 -27.31 12.17 -28.35
N VAL A 85 -28.24 11.98 -27.43
CA VAL A 85 -28.09 12.47 -26.05
C VAL A 85 -27.18 11.53 -25.25
N GLU A 86 -27.39 10.22 -25.40
CA GLU A 86 -26.62 9.20 -24.68
C GLU A 86 -25.14 9.22 -25.07
N ILE A 87 -24.80 9.46 -26.35
CA ILE A 87 -23.40 9.53 -26.77
C ILE A 87 -22.68 10.71 -26.10
N VAL A 88 -23.33 11.88 -26.01
CA VAL A 88 -22.76 13.08 -25.37
C VAL A 88 -22.55 12.83 -23.86
N GLU A 89 -23.52 12.19 -23.20
CA GLU A 89 -23.40 11.84 -21.79
C GLU A 89 -22.23 10.87 -21.56
N ILE A 90 -22.12 9.80 -22.36
CA ILE A 90 -21.06 8.81 -22.26
C ILE A 90 -19.69 9.43 -22.53
N GLU A 91 -19.56 10.27 -23.57
CA GLU A 91 -18.31 10.95 -23.90
C GLU A 91 -17.86 11.87 -22.76
N SER A 92 -18.80 12.58 -22.13
CA SER A 92 -18.50 13.44 -20.98
C SER A 92 -17.98 12.62 -19.78
N GLN A 93 -18.61 11.47 -19.50
CA GLN A 93 -18.19 10.58 -18.43
C GLN A 93 -16.83 9.95 -18.73
N HIS A 94 -16.62 9.50 -19.98
CA HIS A 94 -15.37 8.92 -20.43
C HIS A 94 -14.21 9.91 -20.30
N THR A 95 -14.42 11.17 -20.71
CA THR A 95 -13.42 12.23 -20.60
C THR A 95 -13.03 12.49 -19.15
N ARG A 96 -14.03 12.60 -18.25
CA ARG A 96 -13.80 12.78 -16.82
C ARG A 96 -13.02 11.61 -16.21
N LEU A 97 -13.46 10.37 -16.44
CA LEU A 97 -12.81 9.18 -15.89
C LEU A 97 -11.39 8.99 -16.43
N SER A 98 -11.15 9.36 -17.70
CA SER A 98 -9.82 9.33 -18.29
C SER A 98 -8.88 10.32 -17.62
N ALA A 99 -9.34 11.56 -17.37
CA ALA A 99 -8.57 12.56 -16.64
C ALA A 99 -8.27 12.13 -15.20
N GLU A 100 -9.25 11.59 -14.47
CA GLU A 100 -9.07 11.07 -13.11
C GLU A 100 -8.06 9.91 -13.09
N LYS A 101 -8.12 8.99 -14.07
CA LYS A 101 -7.15 7.89 -14.20
C LYS A 101 -5.74 8.41 -14.44
N GLU A 102 -5.58 9.40 -15.31
CA GLU A 102 -4.26 10.01 -15.59
C GLU A 102 -3.67 10.67 -14.34
N ASP A 103 -4.48 11.43 -13.60
CA ASP A 103 -4.05 12.05 -12.34
C ASP A 103 -3.65 11.00 -11.29
N LEU A 104 -4.45 9.94 -11.11
CA LEU A 104 -4.11 8.81 -10.24
C LEU A 104 -2.80 8.14 -10.66
N THR A 105 -2.60 7.94 -11.96
CA THR A 105 -1.38 7.31 -12.48
C THR A 105 -0.15 8.19 -12.23
N ALA A 106 -0.28 9.51 -12.41
CA ALA A 106 0.75 10.48 -12.10
C ALA A 106 1.07 10.52 -10.60
N ALA A 107 0.04 10.49 -9.74
CA ALA A 107 0.20 10.42 -8.29
C ALA A 107 0.94 9.15 -7.85
N ILE A 108 0.58 7.98 -8.42
CA ILE A 108 1.28 6.71 -8.16
C ILE A 108 2.76 6.81 -8.57
N ALA A 109 3.06 7.39 -9.74
CA ALA A 109 4.44 7.57 -10.18
C ALA A 109 5.23 8.47 -9.21
N LYS A 110 4.64 9.57 -8.76
CA LYS A 110 5.24 10.48 -7.78
C LYS A 110 5.49 9.81 -6.42
N LEU A 111 4.54 9.01 -5.94
CA LEU A 111 4.69 8.24 -4.69
C LEU A 111 5.81 7.21 -4.81
N ARG A 112 5.89 6.47 -5.92
CA ARG A 112 6.97 5.51 -6.18
C ARG A 112 8.35 6.19 -6.20
N GLN A 113 8.45 7.36 -6.81
CA GLN A 113 9.68 8.15 -6.79
C GLN A 113 10.05 8.57 -5.36
N GLY A 114 9.06 8.99 -4.55
CA GLY A 114 9.27 9.31 -3.14
C GLY A 114 9.77 8.12 -2.33
N ILE A 115 9.16 6.94 -2.51
CA ILE A 115 9.59 5.69 -1.87
C ILE A 115 11.03 5.35 -2.24
N ASN A 116 11.39 5.44 -3.53
CA ASN A 116 12.75 5.15 -3.97
C ASN A 116 13.79 6.10 -3.36
N SER A 117 13.46 7.39 -3.22
CA SER A 117 14.33 8.36 -2.56
C SER A 117 14.51 8.04 -1.07
N LEU A 118 13.42 7.71 -0.37
CA LEU A 118 13.45 7.33 1.04
C LEU A 118 14.24 6.04 1.26
N ASN A 119 14.05 5.02 0.41
CA ASN A 119 14.78 3.76 0.51
C ASN A 119 16.28 3.95 0.31
N ARG A 120 16.68 4.81 -0.63
CA ARG A 120 18.10 5.14 -0.82
C ARG A 120 18.69 5.81 0.42
N GLU A 121 18.00 6.80 0.97
CA GLU A 121 18.46 7.48 2.18
C GLU A 121 18.48 6.54 3.40
N ALA A 122 17.48 5.67 3.54
CA ALA A 122 17.43 4.66 4.58
C ALA A 122 18.60 3.68 4.47
N ARG A 123 18.93 3.22 3.25
CA ARG A 123 20.07 2.32 3.00
C ARG A 123 21.38 2.99 3.37
N GLU A 124 21.60 4.24 2.97
CA GLU A 124 22.81 4.99 3.30
C GLU A 124 22.96 5.17 4.83
N ARG A 125 21.88 5.56 5.51
CA ARG A 125 21.88 5.71 6.98
C ARG A 125 22.08 4.39 7.71
N LEU A 126 21.50 3.30 7.20
CA LEU A 126 21.65 1.97 7.80
C LEU A 126 23.10 1.50 7.72
N VAL A 127 23.72 1.57 6.53
CA VAL A 127 25.12 1.17 6.34
C VAL A 127 26.05 2.03 7.20
N ALA A 128 25.85 3.35 7.21
CA ALA A 128 26.64 4.25 8.05
C ALA A 128 26.52 3.92 9.56
N SER A 129 25.30 3.63 10.03
CA SER A 129 25.08 3.25 11.43
C SER A 129 25.66 1.87 11.74
N PHE A 130 25.57 0.93 10.80
CA PHE A 130 26.14 -0.41 10.92
C PHE A 130 27.66 -0.35 11.08
N ASP A 131 28.36 0.43 10.25
CA ASP A 131 29.81 0.59 10.31
C ASP A 131 30.27 1.19 11.64
N VAL A 132 29.51 2.16 12.17
CA VAL A 132 29.78 2.77 13.48
C VAL A 132 29.60 1.75 14.61
N VAL A 133 28.50 0.99 14.58
CA VAL A 133 28.22 -0.07 15.57
C VAL A 133 29.28 -1.17 15.50
N ASP A 134 29.66 -1.65 14.31
CA ASP A 134 30.71 -2.67 14.14
C ASP A 134 32.07 -2.18 14.66
N GLY A 135 32.42 -0.91 14.44
CA GLY A 135 33.62 -0.29 15.00
C GLY A 135 33.62 -0.27 16.54
N HIS A 136 32.51 0.14 17.15
CA HIS A 136 32.36 0.11 18.60
C HIS A 136 32.38 -1.34 19.14
N PHE A 137 31.71 -2.26 18.46
CA PHE A 137 31.64 -3.66 18.84
C PHE A 137 33.02 -4.32 18.85
N ARG A 138 33.82 -4.12 17.79
CA ARG A 138 35.22 -4.57 17.71
C ARG A 138 36.04 -4.09 18.90
N THR A 139 35.94 -2.79 19.20
CA THR A 139 36.72 -2.15 20.25
C THR A 139 36.34 -2.68 21.64
N LEU A 140 35.03 -2.75 21.92
CA LEU A 140 34.53 -3.23 23.21
C LEU A 140 34.79 -4.73 23.41
N PHE A 141 34.64 -5.54 22.35
CA PHE A 141 34.93 -6.96 22.40
C PHE A 141 36.39 -7.21 22.77
N THR A 142 37.34 -6.59 22.05
CA THR A 142 38.77 -6.76 22.35
C THR A 142 39.11 -6.29 23.77
N ARG A 143 38.44 -5.25 24.27
CA ARG A 143 38.63 -4.77 25.65
C ARG A 143 38.09 -5.76 26.69
N LEU A 144 36.88 -6.28 26.50
CA LEU A 144 36.23 -7.22 27.42
C LEU A 144 36.89 -8.61 27.45
N PHE A 145 37.51 -9.03 26.35
CA PHE A 145 38.21 -10.32 26.29
C PHE A 145 39.73 -10.20 26.49
N GLY A 146 40.27 -8.98 26.60
CA GLY A 146 41.72 -8.74 26.69
C GLY A 146 42.49 -9.17 25.44
N GLY A 147 41.80 -9.22 24.29
CA GLY A 147 42.30 -9.79 23.04
C GLY A 147 41.17 -10.36 22.18
N GLY A 148 41.52 -11.07 21.10
CA GLY A 148 40.54 -11.63 20.18
C GLY A 148 39.99 -10.61 19.17
N LYS A 149 39.09 -11.09 18.30
CA LYS A 149 38.47 -10.29 17.23
C LYS A 149 36.98 -10.64 17.14
N ALA A 150 36.14 -9.64 16.91
CA ALA A 150 34.74 -9.86 16.56
C ALA A 150 34.37 -8.95 15.39
N GLN A 151 33.35 -9.34 14.64
CA GLN A 151 32.86 -8.57 13.49
C GLN A 151 31.38 -8.87 13.29
N LEU A 152 30.65 -7.83 12.91
CA LEU A 152 29.30 -7.94 12.36
C LEU A 152 29.36 -8.14 10.85
N SER A 153 28.53 -9.03 10.34
CA SER A 153 28.30 -9.20 8.90
C SER A 153 26.80 -9.13 8.64
N LEU A 154 26.43 -8.48 7.54
CA LEU A 154 25.08 -8.63 6.98
C LEU A 154 25.02 -9.96 6.23
N THR A 155 23.87 -10.64 6.25
CA THR A 155 23.65 -11.84 5.44
C THR A 155 23.69 -11.49 3.95
N ASP A 156 24.04 -12.46 3.10
CA ASP A 156 24.06 -12.29 1.65
C ASP A 156 22.63 -12.07 1.12
N THR A 157 22.20 -10.81 1.04
CA THR A 157 20.93 -10.37 0.47
C THR A 157 21.20 -9.13 -0.38
N GLU A 158 20.53 -9.01 -1.53
CA GLU A 158 20.76 -7.88 -2.45
C GLU A 158 20.33 -6.52 -1.86
N ASP A 159 19.45 -6.53 -0.86
CA ASP A 159 19.05 -5.35 -0.10
C ASP A 159 19.54 -5.39 1.36
N PRO A 160 20.42 -4.47 1.79
CA PRO A 160 20.78 -4.29 3.20
C PRO A 160 19.59 -4.06 4.13
N LEU A 161 18.47 -3.54 3.63
CA LEU A 161 17.24 -3.36 4.43
C LEU A 161 16.55 -4.69 4.79
N GLU A 162 16.76 -5.73 3.99
CA GLU A 162 16.18 -7.06 4.20
C GLU A 162 17.20 -8.07 4.75
N ALA A 163 18.47 -7.70 4.78
CA ALA A 163 19.54 -8.54 5.29
C ALA A 163 19.41 -8.78 6.80
N GLY A 164 19.64 -10.02 7.22
CA GLY A 164 19.84 -10.38 8.61
C GLY A 164 21.22 -9.95 9.11
N LEU A 165 21.41 -10.01 10.43
CA LEU A 165 22.66 -9.73 11.12
C LEU A 165 23.32 -11.04 11.59
N GLU A 166 24.55 -11.28 11.16
CA GLU A 166 25.40 -12.35 11.67
C GLU A 166 26.51 -11.80 12.55
N ILE A 167 26.73 -12.46 13.69
CA ILE A 167 27.75 -12.09 14.67
C ILE A 167 28.85 -13.15 14.64
N PHE A 168 30.04 -12.71 14.26
CA PHE A 168 31.25 -13.53 14.28
C PHE A 168 32.16 -13.08 15.40
N ALA A 169 32.65 -14.02 16.20
CA ALA A 169 33.56 -13.74 17.30
C ALA A 169 34.65 -14.80 17.40
N SER A 170 35.84 -14.34 17.79
CA SER A 170 37.06 -15.10 18.00
C SER A 170 37.65 -14.67 19.34
N PRO A 171 37.23 -15.32 20.44
CA PRO A 171 37.88 -15.14 21.75
C PRO A 171 39.38 -15.49 21.67
N PRO A 172 40.21 -14.97 22.59
CA PRO A 172 41.66 -15.24 22.58
C PRO A 172 41.94 -16.74 22.58
N GLY A 173 42.68 -17.21 21.57
CA GLY A 173 43.04 -18.62 21.40
C GLY A 173 42.03 -19.49 20.64
N LYS A 174 40.90 -18.94 20.18
CA LYS A 174 39.89 -19.66 19.39
C LYS A 174 39.75 -19.08 17.97
N LYS A 175 39.36 -19.92 17.01
CA LYS A 175 39.05 -19.50 15.63
C LYS A 175 37.75 -18.67 15.59
N LEU A 176 37.58 -17.89 14.52
CA LEU A 176 36.36 -17.14 14.24
C LEU A 176 35.18 -18.11 14.05
N GLN A 177 34.12 -17.94 14.83
CA GLN A 177 32.93 -18.80 14.84
C GLN A 177 31.65 -17.96 15.01
N HIS A 178 30.52 -18.53 14.65
CA HIS A 178 29.20 -17.94 14.91
C HIS A 178 28.92 -17.89 16.42
N LEU A 179 28.17 -16.88 16.85
CA LEU A 179 27.77 -16.67 18.24
C LEU A 179 27.15 -17.93 18.90
N SER A 180 26.37 -18.71 18.15
CA SER A 180 25.72 -19.94 18.63
C SER A 180 26.67 -21.07 18.99
N LEU A 181 27.94 -21.00 18.57
CA LEU A 181 28.97 -22.01 18.83
C LEU A 181 29.88 -21.64 20.03
N LEU A 182 29.66 -20.50 20.67
CA LEU A 182 30.42 -20.07 21.84
C LEU A 182 29.92 -20.74 23.13
N SER A 183 30.74 -20.73 24.18
CA SER A 183 30.28 -21.15 25.51
C SER A 183 29.28 -20.15 26.10
N GLY A 184 28.41 -20.57 27.01
CA GLY A 184 27.33 -19.71 27.55
C GLY A 184 27.81 -18.37 28.13
N GLY A 185 28.93 -18.37 28.87
CA GLY A 185 29.53 -17.14 29.40
C GLY A 185 30.15 -16.25 28.32
N GLU A 186 30.82 -16.84 27.32
CA GLU A 186 31.36 -16.11 26.17
C GLU A 186 30.23 -15.51 25.31
N GLN A 187 29.14 -16.26 25.12
CA GLN A 187 27.96 -15.79 24.39
C GLN A 187 27.31 -14.60 25.11
N ALA A 188 27.11 -14.70 26.43
CA ALA A 188 26.56 -13.61 27.22
C ALA A 188 27.43 -12.35 27.18
N LEU A 189 28.75 -12.49 27.34
CA LEU A 189 29.67 -11.35 27.29
C LEU A 189 29.77 -10.74 25.89
N THR A 190 29.73 -11.56 24.84
CA THR A 190 29.71 -11.08 23.44
C THR A 190 28.42 -10.33 23.14
N ALA A 191 27.27 -10.84 23.61
CA ALA A 191 25.99 -10.16 23.47
C ALA A 191 25.96 -8.82 24.24
N ALA A 192 26.49 -8.80 25.47
CA ALA A 192 26.63 -7.57 26.24
C ALA A 192 27.51 -6.55 25.51
N ALA A 193 28.65 -6.98 24.92
CA ALA A 193 29.51 -6.12 24.12
C ALA A 193 28.77 -5.47 22.94
N LEU A 194 27.90 -6.22 22.25
CA LEU A 194 27.08 -5.70 21.16
C LEU A 194 26.04 -4.69 21.65
N ILE A 195 25.35 -4.98 22.76
CA ILE A 195 24.37 -4.07 23.36
C ILE A 195 25.05 -2.74 23.73
N PHE A 196 26.22 -2.79 24.37
CA PHE A 196 26.98 -1.58 24.68
C PHE A 196 27.50 -0.87 23.43
N ALA A 197 27.89 -1.58 22.37
CA ALA A 197 28.30 -0.96 21.11
C ALA A 197 27.18 -0.14 20.46
N VAL A 198 25.97 -0.69 20.43
CA VAL A 198 24.77 0.02 19.96
C VAL A 198 24.50 1.22 20.88
N PHE A 199 24.60 1.03 22.20
CA PHE A 199 24.39 2.09 23.18
C PHE A 199 25.35 3.28 22.99
N LEU A 200 26.61 3.04 22.66
CA LEU A 200 27.60 4.12 22.45
C LEU A 200 27.33 4.96 21.20
N THR A 201 26.60 4.41 20.23
CA THR A 201 26.25 5.13 18.99
C THR A 201 25.27 6.28 19.27
N ASN A 202 24.37 6.09 20.23
CA ASN A 202 23.46 7.14 20.72
C ASN A 202 23.26 7.01 22.23
N PRO A 203 24.17 7.58 23.05
CA PRO A 203 24.19 7.35 24.49
C PRO A 203 22.96 7.97 25.16
N ALA A 204 22.20 7.14 25.87
CA ALA A 204 21.09 7.60 26.69
C ALA A 204 21.61 8.23 28.01
N PRO A 205 20.89 9.21 28.59
CA PRO A 205 21.28 9.83 29.86
C PRO A 205 21.24 8.85 31.04
N ILE A 206 20.39 7.81 30.97
CA ILE A 206 20.25 6.77 31.99
C ILE A 206 20.22 5.40 31.31
N CYS A 207 20.99 4.44 31.82
CA CYS A 207 21.00 3.05 31.40
C CYS A 207 20.67 2.16 32.61
N VAL A 208 19.66 1.29 32.47
CA VAL A 208 19.25 0.34 33.52
C VAL A 208 19.70 -1.06 33.11
N LEU A 209 20.45 -1.73 33.98
CA LEU A 209 20.96 -3.07 33.77
C LEU A 209 20.40 -3.98 34.86
N ASP A 210 19.66 -5.03 34.47
CA ASP A 210 19.04 -5.96 35.40
C ASP A 210 19.67 -7.35 35.27
N GLU A 211 20.36 -7.79 36.33
CA GLU A 211 21.06 -9.08 36.46
C GLU A 211 21.91 -9.48 35.24
N VAL A 212 22.50 -8.49 34.56
CA VAL A 212 23.33 -8.69 33.37
C VAL A 212 24.60 -9.51 33.63
N ASP A 213 25.00 -9.61 34.91
CA ASP A 213 26.15 -10.34 35.41
C ASP A 213 25.83 -11.77 35.86
N ALA A 214 24.57 -12.18 35.90
CA ALA A 214 24.17 -13.53 36.32
C ALA A 214 24.83 -14.70 35.53
N PRO A 215 25.04 -14.61 34.20
CA PRO A 215 25.69 -15.70 33.44
C PRO A 215 27.22 -15.60 33.40
N LEU A 216 27.83 -14.62 34.07
CA LEU A 216 29.26 -14.33 34.00
C LEU A 216 30.01 -14.92 35.20
N ASP A 217 31.29 -15.24 35.01
CA ASP A 217 32.20 -15.60 36.11
C ASP A 217 32.85 -14.34 36.72
N ASP A 218 33.48 -14.48 37.89
CA ASP A 218 34.07 -13.35 38.63
C ASP A 218 35.04 -12.51 37.77
N ALA A 219 35.81 -13.17 36.90
CA ALA A 219 36.77 -12.51 36.03
C ALA A 219 36.08 -11.64 34.96
N ASN A 220 35.02 -12.15 34.32
CA ASN A 220 34.28 -11.39 33.31
C ASN A 220 33.39 -10.32 33.94
N VAL A 221 32.88 -10.54 35.15
CA VAL A 221 32.17 -9.51 35.93
C VAL A 221 33.08 -8.33 36.26
N ASP A 222 34.32 -8.57 36.68
CA ASP A 222 35.27 -7.48 36.95
C ASP A 222 35.58 -6.65 35.69
N ARG A 223 35.70 -7.30 34.52
CA ARG A 223 35.88 -6.59 33.24
C ARG A 223 34.65 -5.79 32.83
N LEU A 224 33.46 -6.34 33.02
CA LEU A 224 32.21 -5.61 32.79
C LEU A 224 32.10 -4.39 33.71
N CYS A 225 32.40 -4.54 35.00
CA CYS A 225 32.39 -3.45 35.96
C CYS A 225 33.38 -2.35 35.59
N THR A 226 34.59 -2.72 35.18
CA THR A 226 35.62 -1.76 34.74
C THR A 226 35.12 -0.95 33.55
N LEU A 227 34.52 -1.60 32.55
CA LEU A 227 33.93 -0.93 31.39
C LEU A 227 32.79 0.01 31.79
N LEU A 228 31.90 -0.40 32.70
CA LEU A 228 30.78 0.45 33.16
C LEU A 228 31.27 1.70 33.90
N VAL A 229 32.30 1.58 34.73
CA VAL A 229 32.92 2.72 35.41
C VAL A 229 33.48 3.71 34.40
N GLU A 230 34.23 3.24 33.40
CA GLU A 230 34.81 4.10 32.37
C GLU A 230 33.74 4.81 31.52
N LEU A 231 32.64 4.10 31.20
CA LEU A 231 31.52 4.70 30.48
C LEU A 231 30.80 5.75 31.33
N ALA A 232 30.70 5.53 32.64
CA ALA A 232 30.11 6.48 33.58
C ALA A 232 30.99 7.74 33.76
N GLU A 233 32.31 7.56 33.85
CA GLU A 233 33.30 8.65 33.97
C GLU A 233 33.32 9.55 32.72
N GLY A 234 32.99 9.01 31.55
CA GLY A 234 32.81 9.78 30.32
C GLY A 234 31.69 10.85 30.40
N GLY A 235 30.87 10.83 31.46
CA GLY A 235 29.92 11.91 31.81
C GLY A 235 28.65 11.96 30.95
N ARG A 236 28.46 11.01 30.03
CA ARG A 236 27.32 10.99 29.09
C ARG A 236 26.13 10.16 29.59
N THR A 237 26.38 9.19 30.47
CA THR A 237 25.37 8.20 30.90
C THR A 237 25.50 7.90 32.38
N ARG A 238 24.36 7.80 33.07
CA ARG A 238 24.25 7.30 34.44
C ARG A 238 23.76 5.85 34.42
N PHE A 239 24.45 4.97 35.12
CA PHE A 239 24.07 3.56 35.20
C PHE A 239 23.29 3.25 36.49
N LEU A 240 22.17 2.55 36.34
CA LEU A 240 21.42 1.94 37.43
C LEU A 240 21.52 0.42 37.25
N ILE A 241 22.16 -0.26 38.20
CA ILE A 241 22.43 -1.70 38.10
C ILE A 241 21.64 -2.41 39.20
N ILE A 242 20.86 -3.40 38.81
CA ILE A 242 20.17 -4.34 39.70
C ILE A 242 20.95 -5.64 39.64
N THR A 243 21.50 -6.07 40.77
CA THR A 243 22.37 -7.25 40.85
C THR A 243 22.43 -7.76 42.27
N HIS A 244 22.70 -9.07 42.41
CA HIS A 244 23.07 -9.72 43.64
C HIS A 244 24.57 -10.12 43.67
N HIS A 245 25.33 -9.78 42.63
CA HIS A 245 26.73 -10.15 42.47
C HIS A 245 27.65 -9.26 43.33
N ARG A 246 28.38 -9.87 44.25
CA ARG A 246 29.20 -9.15 45.25
C ARG A 246 30.26 -8.24 44.63
N MET A 247 30.88 -8.68 43.53
CA MET A 247 31.89 -7.90 42.81
C MET A 247 31.30 -6.62 42.21
N THR A 248 30.14 -6.70 41.56
CA THR A 248 29.44 -5.55 40.99
C THR A 248 29.03 -4.56 42.07
N MET A 249 28.49 -5.06 43.19
CA MET A 249 28.14 -4.24 44.36
C MET A 249 29.33 -3.48 44.96
N ALA A 250 30.54 -4.01 44.84
CA ALA A 250 31.76 -3.37 45.35
C ALA A 250 32.33 -2.28 44.42
N ARG A 251 31.84 -2.18 43.19
CA ARG A 251 32.37 -1.29 42.13
C ARG A 251 31.45 -0.10 41.80
N VAL A 252 30.37 0.09 42.56
CA VAL A 252 29.40 1.18 42.36
C VAL A 252 29.58 2.29 43.39
N ASN A 253 29.19 3.52 43.05
CA ASN A 253 29.30 4.67 43.97
C ASN A 253 28.29 4.59 45.14
N ARG A 254 27.07 4.10 44.87
CA ARG A 254 25.98 4.08 45.86
C ARG A 254 25.14 2.83 45.71
N LEU A 255 24.83 2.20 46.84
CA LEU A 255 24.01 0.99 46.91
C LEU A 255 22.63 1.35 47.45
N TYR A 256 21.61 0.81 46.80
CA TYR A 256 20.23 0.85 47.27
C TYR A 256 19.78 -0.58 47.53
N GLY A 257 19.62 -0.93 48.81
CA GLY A 257 19.05 -2.20 49.22
C GLY A 257 17.53 -2.10 49.27
N VAL A 258 16.85 -3.13 48.78
CA VAL A 258 15.40 -3.28 48.94
C VAL A 258 15.17 -4.34 50.02
N THR A 259 14.44 -3.98 51.07
CA THR A 259 14.08 -4.88 52.17
C THR A 259 12.57 -4.96 52.32
N MET A 260 12.08 -6.11 52.79
CA MET A 260 10.65 -6.35 53.03
C MET A 260 10.44 -6.62 54.52
N ILE A 261 10.38 -5.56 55.32
CA ILE A 261 10.14 -5.65 56.78
C ILE A 261 8.71 -6.13 57.04
N GLU A 262 7.76 -5.65 56.25
CA GLU A 262 6.36 -6.07 56.26
C GLU A 262 6.02 -6.81 54.98
N ARG A 263 5.25 -7.89 55.09
CA ARG A 263 4.92 -8.76 53.94
C ARG A 263 4.17 -7.96 52.88
N GLY A 264 4.76 -7.84 51.69
CA GLY A 264 4.18 -7.12 50.55
C GLY A 264 4.49 -5.62 50.50
N VAL A 265 5.26 -5.07 51.46
CA VAL A 265 5.71 -3.67 51.45
C VAL A 265 7.23 -3.63 51.31
N SER A 266 7.70 -3.16 50.15
CA SER A 266 9.14 -2.96 49.91
C SER A 266 9.58 -1.61 50.46
N GLN A 267 10.63 -1.61 51.28
CA GLN A 267 11.29 -0.41 51.77
C GLN A 267 12.69 -0.30 51.18
N LEU A 268 13.07 0.92 50.79
CA LEU A 268 14.36 1.22 50.21
C LEU A 268 15.31 1.72 51.31
N VAL A 269 16.47 1.09 51.42
CA VAL A 269 17.58 1.54 52.27
C VAL A 269 18.75 1.92 51.37
N SER A 270 19.46 3.01 51.66
CA SER A 270 20.61 3.44 50.86
C SER A 270 21.88 3.46 51.68
N VAL A 271 22.97 2.95 51.11
CA VAL A 271 24.32 3.02 51.67
C VAL A 271 25.21 3.71 50.65
N ASP A 272 25.88 4.78 51.08
CA ASP A 272 26.92 5.44 50.30
C ASP A 272 28.26 4.74 50.57
N LEU A 273 28.80 4.08 49.54
CA LEU A 273 29.93 3.16 49.71
C LEU A 273 31.21 3.92 50.06
N GLU A 274 31.40 5.13 49.51
CA GLU A 274 32.55 5.99 49.82
C GLU A 274 32.53 6.44 51.28
N GLN A 275 31.35 6.80 51.80
CA GLN A 275 31.19 7.17 53.20
C GLN A 275 31.37 5.96 54.13
N ALA A 276 30.82 4.80 53.76
CA ALA A 276 30.95 3.58 54.56
C ALA A 276 32.41 3.12 54.69
N ILE A 277 33.21 3.18 53.63
CA ILE A 277 34.64 2.86 53.68
C ILE A 277 35.40 3.84 54.58
N ARG A 278 35.12 5.15 54.50
CA ARG A 278 35.74 6.16 55.38
C ARG A 278 35.42 5.93 56.86
N HIS A 279 34.21 5.51 57.19
CA HIS A 279 33.81 5.18 58.55
C HIS A 279 34.36 3.85 59.07
N ALA A 280 34.76 2.92 58.20
CA ALA A 280 35.35 1.64 58.56
C ALA A 280 36.88 1.69 58.80
N GLN A 281 37.57 2.71 58.28
CA GLN A 281 39.02 2.90 58.41
C GLN A 281 39.59 3.48 59.74
N PRO A 282 38.83 4.09 60.69
CA PRO A 282 39.43 4.71 61.88
C PRO A 282 39.92 3.74 62.98
N HIS A 283 39.79 2.41 62.82
CA HIS A 283 40.16 1.43 63.88
C HIS A 283 41.41 0.58 63.60
N GLN A 284 42.15 0.79 62.51
CA GLN A 284 43.39 0.05 62.24
C GLN A 284 44.69 0.77 62.63
N GLN A 285 44.64 2.01 63.13
CA GLN A 285 45.84 2.75 63.58
C GLN A 285 46.11 2.71 65.09
N GLU A 286 45.23 2.13 65.92
CA GLU A 286 45.43 2.03 67.38
C GLU A 286 45.97 0.67 67.89
N LEU A 287 46.29 -0.28 67.00
CA LEU A 287 46.82 -1.61 67.37
C LEU A 287 48.28 -1.84 66.93
N ALA A 288 48.99 -0.79 66.53
CA ALA A 288 50.41 -0.84 66.20
C ALA A 288 51.20 0.23 66.99
N VAL A 289 51.20 0.10 68.32
CA VAL A 289 52.26 0.63 69.21
C VAL A 289 52.55 -0.44 70.25
#